data_AF-A0A7K0PYZ1-F1
#
_entry.id   AF-A0A7K0PYZ1-F1
#
_cell.length_a   1.000
_cell.length_b   1.000
_cell.length_c   1.000
_cell.angle_alpha   90.00
_cell.angle_beta   90.00
_cell.angle_gamma   90.00
#
_symmetry.space_group_name_H-M   'P 1'
#
loop_
_entity.id
_entity.type
_entity.pdbx_description
1 polymer ?
#
loop_
_entity_poly.entity_id
_entity_poly.type
_entity_poly.pdbx_seq_one_letter_code
_entity_poly.pdbx_strand_id
1 'polypeptide(L)'
;MSDLKQKLRDDLTTAMKARDELTTATLRMVLAAVTAEEVSGKQARELSDDEVQAVLRREAKKRREAAEAFGGAGRAEQAAREQAEGEVVAGYLPAQLTDEDLVALVAG
;
A
#
# COMPACT_ATOMS: atom_id res chain seq x y z
N MET A 1 -5.90 10.38 -14.96
CA MET A 1 -5.22 9.86 -13.76
C MET A 1 -6.05 10.20 -12.54
N SER A 2 -6.23 9.26 -11.59
CA SER A 2 -6.94 9.51 -10.34
C SER A 2 -6.19 10.51 -9.44
N ASP A 3 -6.88 11.28 -8.60
CA ASP A 3 -6.27 12.27 -7.71
C ASP A 3 -5.35 11.60 -6.68
N LEU A 4 -5.75 10.42 -6.17
CA LEU A 4 -4.93 9.63 -5.25
C LEU A 4 -3.66 9.09 -5.93
N LYS A 5 -3.77 8.62 -7.17
CA LYS A 5 -2.61 8.14 -7.95
C LYS A 5 -1.65 9.29 -8.28
N GLN A 6 -2.17 10.49 -8.51
CA GLN A 6 -1.36 11.69 -8.69
C GLN A 6 -0.64 12.05 -7.39
N LYS A 7 -1.34 12.07 -6.26
CA LYS A 7 -0.75 12.30 -4.94
C LYS A 7 0.40 11.35 -4.62
N LEU A 8 0.24 10.05 -4.88
CA LEU A 8 1.31 9.05 -4.70
C LEU A 8 2.57 9.36 -5.53
N ARG A 9 2.42 9.91 -6.75
CA ARG A 9 3.56 10.31 -7.60
C ARG A 9 4.25 11.57 -7.09
N ASP A 10 3.48 12.55 -6.63
CA ASP A 10 4.01 13.79 -6.10
C ASP A 10 4.77 13.53 -4.79
N ASP A 11 4.22 12.70 -3.92
CA ASP A 11 4.85 12.31 -2.67
C ASP A 11 6.09 11.43 -2.91
N LEU A 12 6.11 10.58 -3.95
CA LEU A 12 7.32 9.87 -4.38
C LEU A 12 8.43 10.86 -4.77
N THR A 13 8.09 11.89 -5.55
CA THR A 13 9.04 12.92 -5.96
C THR A 13 9.59 13.67 -4.75
N THR A 14 8.74 13.97 -3.77
CA THR A 14 9.12 14.60 -2.50
C THR A 14 10.05 13.70 -1.68
N ALA A 15 9.72 12.42 -1.51
CA ALA A 15 10.54 11.45 -0.79
C ALA A 15 11.93 11.28 -1.42
N MET A 16 12.00 11.24 -2.76
CA MET A 16 13.27 11.17 -3.49
C MET A 16 14.16 12.39 -3.24
N LYS A 17 13.57 13.61 -3.21
CA LYS A 17 14.31 14.84 -2.90
C LYS A 17 14.77 14.88 -1.45
N ALA A 18 13.95 14.39 -0.53
CA ALA A 18 14.26 14.28 0.89
C ALA A 18 15.25 13.15 1.23
N ARG A 19 15.58 12.28 0.26
CA ARG A 19 16.38 11.05 0.47
C ARG A 19 15.74 10.11 1.49
N ASP A 20 14.41 10.10 1.55
CA ASP A 20 13.64 9.14 2.35
C ASP A 20 13.57 7.82 1.57
N GLU A 21 14.51 6.91 1.85
CA GLU A 21 14.64 5.64 1.13
C GLU A 21 13.45 4.70 1.37
N LEU A 22 12.93 4.66 2.60
CA LEU A 22 11.82 3.79 2.98
C LEU A 22 10.54 4.19 2.22
N THR A 23 10.16 5.47 2.30
CA THR A 23 8.98 5.98 1.61
C THR A 23 9.15 5.87 0.10
N THR A 24 10.35 6.18 -0.42
CA THR A 24 10.64 6.06 -1.85
C THR A 24 10.47 4.63 -2.36
N ALA A 25 11.03 3.64 -1.66
CA ALA A 25 10.91 2.23 -2.04
C ALA A 25 9.44 1.77 -1.98
N THR A 26 8.74 2.13 -0.90
CA THR A 26 7.34 1.77 -0.69
C THR A 26 6.44 2.33 -1.79
N LEU A 27 6.55 3.63 -2.08
CA LEU A 27 5.73 4.30 -3.09
C LEU A 27 5.98 3.78 -4.50
N ARG A 28 7.22 3.42 -4.84
CA ARG A 28 7.52 2.77 -6.14
C ARG A 28 6.82 1.43 -6.28
N MET A 29 6.85 0.60 -5.24
CA MET A 29 6.18 -0.69 -5.25
C MET A 29 4.66 -0.56 -5.34
N VAL A 30 4.09 0.38 -4.59
CA VAL A 30 2.66 0.71 -4.65
C VAL A 30 2.24 1.18 -6.04
N LEU A 31 2.97 2.14 -6.63
CA LEU A 31 2.67 2.63 -7.99
C LEU A 31 2.82 1.55 -9.06
N ALA A 32 3.77 0.63 -8.88
CA ALA A 32 3.90 -0.55 -9.74
C ALA A 32 2.69 -1.47 -9.61
N ALA A 33 2.19 -1.72 -8.39
CA ALA A 33 0.99 -2.52 -8.16
C ALA A 33 -0.26 -1.89 -8.77
N VAL A 34 -0.43 -0.57 -8.65
CA VAL A 34 -1.50 0.18 -9.32
C VAL A 34 -1.39 0.03 -10.83
N THR A 35 -0.19 0.22 -11.39
CA THR A 35 0.03 0.07 -12.84
C THR A 35 -0.22 -1.35 -13.33
N ALA A 36 0.13 -2.36 -12.52
CA ALA A 36 -0.16 -3.76 -12.84
C ALA A 36 -1.67 -4.03 -12.89
N GLU A 37 -2.44 -3.45 -11.96
CA GLU A 37 -3.90 -3.55 -11.96
C GLU A 37 -4.53 -2.85 -13.18
N GLU A 38 -4.01 -1.68 -13.58
CA GLU A 38 -4.46 -0.96 -14.77
C GLU A 38 -4.34 -1.76 -16.07
N VAL A 39 -3.35 -2.66 -16.15
CA VAL A 39 -3.06 -3.47 -17.35
C VAL A 39 -3.48 -4.93 -17.21
N SER A 40 -4.04 -5.35 -16.08
CA SER A 40 -4.42 -6.75 -15.81
C SER A 40 -5.62 -7.22 -16.64
N GLY A 41 -6.47 -6.27 -17.06
CA GLY A 41 -7.67 -6.53 -17.84
C GLY A 41 -7.41 -6.77 -19.33
N LYS A 42 -8.48 -7.01 -20.09
CA LYS A 42 -8.41 -7.19 -21.55
C LYS A 42 -7.83 -5.97 -22.28
N GLN A 43 -7.94 -4.78 -21.69
CA GLN A 43 -7.41 -3.53 -22.19
C GLN A 43 -6.88 -2.73 -21.01
N ALA A 44 -5.81 -1.96 -21.24
CA ALA A 44 -5.30 -1.03 -20.24
C ALA A 44 -6.31 0.09 -19.99
N ARG A 45 -6.54 0.42 -18.72
CA ARG A 45 -7.38 1.55 -18.32
C ARG A 45 -6.82 2.20 -17.06
N GLU A 46 -7.16 3.46 -16.83
CA GLU A 46 -6.87 4.10 -15.56
C GLU A 46 -7.82 3.62 -14.46
N LEU A 47 -7.31 3.51 -13.24
CA LEU A 47 -8.12 3.24 -12.05
C LEU A 47 -8.78 4.52 -11.52
N SER A 48 -9.97 4.37 -10.93
CA SER A 48 -10.57 5.39 -10.06
C SER A 48 -9.87 5.43 -8.70
N ASP A 49 -10.14 6.47 -7.89
CA ASP A 49 -9.58 6.56 -6.53
C ASP A 49 -9.99 5.38 -5.65
N ASP A 50 -11.24 4.91 -5.74
CA ASP A 50 -11.72 3.76 -4.98
C ASP A 50 -10.96 2.47 -5.34
N GLU A 51 -10.67 2.30 -6.63
CA GLU A 51 -9.89 1.17 -7.13
C GLU A 51 -8.42 1.26 -6.71
N VAL A 52 -7.83 2.47 -6.72
CA VAL A 52 -6.49 2.70 -6.16
C VAL A 52 -6.47 2.40 -4.66
N GLN A 53 -7.47 2.84 -3.89
CA GLN A 53 -7.59 2.49 -2.47
C GLN A 53 -7.72 0.97 -2.27
N ALA A 54 -8.45 0.26 -3.13
CA ALA A 54 -8.53 -1.20 -3.05
C ALA A 54 -7.16 -1.87 -3.29
N VAL A 55 -6.33 -1.35 -4.20
CA VAL A 55 -4.93 -1.78 -4.36
C VAL A 55 -4.14 -1.51 -3.09
N LEU A 56 -4.23 -0.29 -2.53
CA LEU A 56 -3.52 0.09 -1.30
C LEU A 56 -3.89 -0.78 -0.09
N ARG A 57 -5.18 -1.09 0.10
CA ARG A 57 -5.65 -2.01 1.16
C ARG A 57 -5.01 -3.38 1.04
N ARG A 58 -4.96 -3.95 -0.17
CA ARG A 58 -4.30 -5.24 -0.42
C ARG A 58 -2.80 -5.18 -0.13
N GLU A 59 -2.14 -4.10 -0.53
CA GLU A 59 -0.70 -3.88 -0.30
C GLU A 59 -0.35 -3.66 1.17
N ALA A 60 -1.20 -2.98 1.94
CA ALA A 60 -1.06 -2.83 3.39
C ALA A 60 -1.23 -4.17 4.12
N LYS A 61 -2.27 -4.94 3.75
CA LYS A 61 -2.51 -6.28 4.30
C LYS A 61 -1.33 -7.23 4.06
N LYS A 62 -0.80 -7.28 2.84
CA LYS A 62 0.37 -8.12 2.51
C LYS A 62 1.58 -7.81 3.39
N ARG A 63 1.84 -6.52 3.65
CA ARG A 63 2.94 -6.08 4.52
C ARG A 63 2.73 -6.49 5.97
N ARG A 64 1.50 -6.39 6.48
CA ARG A 64 1.18 -6.91 7.83
C ARG A 64 1.43 -8.43 7.91
N GLU A 65 0.92 -9.19 6.94
CA GLU A 65 1.11 -10.64 6.90
C GLU A 65 2.60 -11.01 6.78
N ALA A 66 3.37 -10.28 5.99
CA ALA A 66 4.82 -10.45 5.88
C ALA A 66 5.54 -10.13 7.19
N ALA A 67 5.16 -9.04 7.87
CA ALA A 67 5.71 -8.67 9.16
C ALA A 67 5.47 -9.76 10.22
N GLU A 68 4.26 -10.29 10.30
CA GLU A 68 3.90 -11.39 11.19
C GLU A 68 4.71 -12.65 10.87
N ALA A 69 4.83 -13.00 9.59
CA ALA A 69 5.61 -14.15 9.14
C ALA A 69 7.10 -14.02 9.48
N PHE A 70 7.71 -12.86 9.23
CA PHE A 70 9.10 -12.60 9.60
C PHE A 70 9.29 -12.60 11.13
N GLY A 71 8.37 -12.00 11.88
CA GLY A 71 8.38 -11.99 13.34
C GLY A 71 8.33 -13.41 13.91
N GLY A 72 7.41 -14.24 13.41
CA GLY A 72 7.30 -15.65 13.80
C GLY A 72 8.53 -16.50 13.44
N ALA A 73 9.29 -16.08 12.42
CA ALA A 73 10.54 -16.73 12.01
C ALA A 73 11.80 -16.16 12.72
N GLY A 74 11.65 -15.29 13.73
CA GLY A 74 12.76 -14.67 14.46
C GLY A 74 13.53 -13.60 13.67
N ARG A 75 12.96 -13.11 12.56
CA ARG A 75 13.57 -12.14 11.64
C ARG A 75 13.10 -10.71 11.95
N ALA A 76 13.43 -10.23 13.15
CA ALA A 76 12.89 -8.98 13.69
C ALA A 76 13.14 -7.74 12.81
N GLU A 77 14.32 -7.60 12.21
CA GLU A 77 14.63 -6.46 11.34
C GLU A 77 13.76 -6.44 10.07
N GLN A 78 13.50 -7.61 9.49
CA GLN A 78 12.64 -7.73 8.31
C GLN A 78 11.17 -7.48 8.67
N ALA A 79 10.73 -7.94 9.84
CA ALA A 79 9.40 -7.65 10.35
C ALA A 79 9.19 -6.15 10.57
N ALA A 80 10.14 -5.47 11.23
CA ALA A 80 10.08 -4.03 11.48
C ALA A 80 10.06 -3.23 10.16
N ARG A 81 10.82 -3.67 9.16
CA ARG A 81 10.79 -3.07 7.83
C ARG A 81 9.41 -3.18 7.18
N GLU A 82 8.82 -4.36 7.15
CA GLU A 82 7.48 -4.57 6.57
C GLU A 82 6.41 -3.73 7.29
N GLN A 83 6.50 -3.61 8.62
CA GLN A 83 5.62 -2.73 9.40
C GLN A 83 5.76 -1.27 8.98
N ALA A 84 6.99 -0.77 8.90
CA ALA A 84 7.25 0.62 8.53
C ALA A 84 6.80 0.93 7.09
N GLU A 85 7.00 0.01 6.15
CA GLU A 85 6.44 0.14 4.81
C GLU A 85 4.91 0.10 4.83
N GLY A 86 4.30 -0.73 5.69
CA GLY A 86 2.85 -0.84 5.86
C GLY A 86 2.20 0.45 6.36
N GLU A 87 2.85 1.12 7.32
CA GLU A 87 2.43 2.42 7.85
C GLU A 87 2.42 3.51 6.78
N VAL A 88 3.46 3.54 5.93
CA VAL A 88 3.51 4.46 4.78
C VAL A 88 2.30 4.26 3.86
N VAL A 89 1.96 3.00 3.52
CA VAL A 89 0.79 2.71 2.68
C VAL A 89 -0.51 3.09 3.36
N ALA A 90 -0.65 2.79 4.65
CA ALA A 90 -1.84 3.09 5.44
C ALA A 90 -2.15 4.59 5.51
N GLY A 91 -1.12 5.45 5.49
CA GLY A 91 -1.28 6.91 5.47
C GLY A 91 -2.01 7.49 4.24
N TYR A 92 -2.16 6.71 3.17
CA TYR A 92 -2.91 7.11 1.96
C TYR A 92 -4.35 6.60 1.91
N LEU A 93 -4.72 5.75 2.87
CA LEU A 93 -6.09 5.29 3.01
C LEU A 93 -6.85 6.31 3.87
N PRO A 94 -8.14 6.57 3.59
CA PRO A 94 -8.97 7.24 4.58
C PRO A 94 -8.87 6.45 5.89
N ALA A 95 -8.91 7.14 7.03
CA ALA A 95 -8.87 6.53 8.35
C ALA A 95 -9.91 5.40 8.42
N GLN A 96 -9.45 4.18 8.17
CA GLN A 96 -10.26 3.00 8.16
C GLN A 96 -9.96 2.33 9.49
N LEU A 97 -10.96 2.40 10.38
CA LEU A 97 -11.51 1.22 11.04
C LEU A 97 -10.72 -0.03 10.63
N THR A 98 -9.85 -0.47 11.55
CA THR A 98 -8.85 -1.50 11.33
C THR A 98 -9.52 -2.75 10.75
N ASP A 99 -8.76 -3.69 10.18
CA ASP A 99 -9.34 -4.92 9.59
C ASP A 99 -10.30 -5.69 10.52
N GLU A 100 -10.31 -5.41 11.83
CA GLU A 100 -11.33 -5.83 12.80
C GLU A 100 -12.76 -5.40 12.41
N ASP A 101 -12.94 -4.24 11.80
CA ASP A 101 -14.27 -3.70 11.43
C ASP A 101 -14.81 -4.28 10.10
N LEU A 102 -13.93 -4.74 9.21
CA LEU A 102 -14.34 -5.40 7.97
C LEU A 102 -14.83 -6.84 8.19
N VAL A 103 -14.27 -7.53 9.20
CA VAL A 103 -14.76 -8.88 9.58
C VAL A 103 -16.18 -8.80 10.16
N ALA A 104 -16.53 -7.70 10.84
CA ALA A 104 -17.88 -7.47 11.37
C ALA A 104 -18.95 -7.23 10.28
N LEU A 105 -18.56 -6.71 9.10
CA LEU A 105 -19.49 -6.42 8.01
C LEU A 105 -19.85 -7.62 7.12
N VAL A 106 -19.03 -8.68 7.12
CA VAL A 106 -19.27 -9.89 6.32
C VAL A 106 -19.91 -11.02 7.15
N ALA A 107 -19.95 -10.88 8.47
CA ALA A 107 -20.56 -11.85 9.39
C ALA A 107 -22.03 -11.54 9.76
N GLY A 108 -22.69 -10.62 9.03
CA GLY A 108 -24.10 -10.25 9.21
C GLY A 108 -25.01 -10.76 8.11
#